data_AF-A0A2I8F3X2-F1
#
_entry.id   AF-A0A2I8F3X2-F1
#
_cell.length_a   1.000
_cell.length_b   1.000
_cell.length_c   1.000
_cell.angle_alpha   90.00
_cell.angle_beta   90.00
_cell.angle_gamma   90.00
#
_symmetry.space_group_name_H-M   'P 1'
#
loop_
_entity.id
_entity.type
_entity.pdbx_description
1 polymer ?
#
loop_
_entity_poly.entity_id
_entity_poly.type
_entity_poly.pdbx_seq_one_letter_code
_entity_poly.pdbx_strand_id
1 'polypeptide(L)'
;MAVDQTTVFDEKLQAQIAATASAAIKPGSAYTLLDFSAFSQGRYTEVVTRGVIESPIPEKLRDDISERALRTFDACMTGQSAFARKSLLTAVAQVQSAATNDLARSDILAALKDISDKVRASSAPDRVVFLASDMLENSSVSSFYAHNTVRHIDPAAEMKKANAAGLIGDFGGARVYVLGAGLLSGDAKVKNAYRDPQTLTALKQFWTLYFQQSNAKLQEFGAPALLNPVAY
;
A
#
# COMPACT_ATOMS: atom_id res chain seq x y z
N MET A 1 2.04 0.00 -4.90
CA MET A 1 0.89 -0.02 -3.99
C MET A 1 0.63 -1.47 -3.59
N ALA A 2 0.25 -1.71 -2.35
CA ALA A 2 -0.18 -3.03 -1.89
C ALA A 2 -1.52 -2.92 -1.16
N VAL A 3 -2.43 -3.88 -1.39
CA VAL A 3 -3.75 -3.95 -0.77
C VAL A 3 -3.88 -5.24 0.02
N ASP A 4 -4.25 -5.11 1.28
CA ASP A 4 -4.54 -6.22 2.17
C ASP A 4 -5.93 -6.80 1.87
N GLN A 5 -5.97 -8.06 1.47
CA GLN A 5 -7.22 -8.78 1.23
C GLN A 5 -7.97 -9.17 2.50
N THR A 6 -7.34 -9.04 3.67
CA THR A 6 -7.99 -9.31 4.97
C THR A 6 -8.75 -8.09 5.51
N THR A 7 -8.51 -6.90 4.93
CA THR A 7 -9.14 -5.66 5.37
C THR A 7 -10.30 -5.25 4.45
N VAL A 8 -11.51 -5.17 5.01
CA VAL A 8 -12.67 -4.62 4.30
C VAL A 8 -12.77 -3.10 4.52
N PHE A 9 -12.61 -2.34 3.44
CA PHE A 9 -12.72 -0.87 3.43
C PHE A 9 -14.15 -0.42 3.16
N ASP A 10 -14.61 0.64 3.85
CA ASP A 10 -15.88 1.31 3.52
C ASP A 10 -15.79 2.10 2.20
N GLU A 11 -16.92 2.57 1.68
CA GLU A 11 -16.97 3.28 0.39
C GLU A 11 -16.07 4.53 0.35
N LYS A 12 -15.90 5.24 1.47
CA LYS A 12 -15.06 6.45 1.53
C LYS A 12 -13.59 6.10 1.42
N LEU A 13 -13.16 5.06 2.13
CA LEU A 13 -11.79 4.55 2.09
C LEU A 13 -11.49 3.92 0.73
N GLN A 14 -12.44 3.18 0.14
CA GLN A 14 -12.31 2.66 -1.22
C GLN A 14 -12.11 3.78 -2.24
N ALA A 15 -12.90 4.86 -2.15
CA ALA A 15 -12.74 6.03 -3.00
C ALA A 15 -11.38 6.72 -2.81
N GLN A 16 -10.89 6.84 -1.58
CA GLN A 16 -9.57 7.43 -1.31
C GLN A 16 -8.42 6.55 -1.85
N ILE A 17 -8.54 5.23 -1.74
CA ILE A 17 -7.62 4.26 -2.35
C ILE A 17 -7.60 4.43 -3.88
N ALA A 18 -8.77 4.47 -4.52
CA ALA A 18 -8.88 4.67 -5.97
C ALA A 18 -8.29 6.01 -6.42
N ALA A 19 -8.58 7.10 -5.70
CA ALA A 19 -8.01 8.42 -5.98
C ALA A 19 -6.48 8.43 -5.87
N THR A 20 -5.93 7.77 -4.85
CA THR A 20 -4.49 7.63 -4.65
C THR A 20 -3.84 6.82 -5.76
N ALA A 21 -4.42 5.67 -6.13
CA ALA A 21 -3.95 4.85 -7.25
C ALA A 21 -3.98 5.62 -8.59
N SER A 22 -5.04 6.39 -8.83
CA SER A 22 -5.18 7.24 -10.02
C SER A 22 -4.12 8.34 -10.11
N ALA A 23 -3.75 8.94 -8.97
CA ALA A 23 -2.74 9.99 -8.86
C ALA A 23 -1.30 9.48 -9.01
N ALA A 24 -1.08 8.18 -8.76
CA ALA A 24 0.22 7.53 -8.94
C ALA A 24 0.63 7.41 -10.42
N ILE A 25 -0.33 7.45 -11.35
CA ILE A 25 -0.06 7.37 -12.78
C ILE A 25 0.43 8.73 -13.28
N LYS A 26 1.75 8.85 -13.46
CA LYS A 26 2.43 10.02 -14.01
C LYS A 26 3.34 9.63 -15.18
N PRO A 27 3.58 10.52 -16.17
CA PRO A 27 4.61 10.27 -17.18
C PRO A 27 5.99 10.03 -16.56
N GLY A 28 6.75 9.10 -17.13
CA GLY A 28 8.08 8.71 -16.62
C GLY A 28 8.06 7.91 -15.32
N SER A 29 6.92 7.33 -14.94
CA SER A 29 6.79 6.52 -13.72
C SER A 29 6.54 5.05 -14.02
N ALA A 30 6.79 4.19 -13.04
CA ALA A 30 6.37 2.80 -13.05
C ALA A 30 5.43 2.55 -11.87
N TYR A 31 4.44 1.69 -12.07
CA TYR A 31 3.51 1.28 -11.02
C TYR A 31 3.46 -0.24 -10.90
N THR A 32 3.17 -0.69 -9.68
CA THR A 32 2.91 -2.09 -9.37
C THR A 32 1.81 -2.12 -8.32
N LEU A 33 0.77 -2.90 -8.58
CA LEU A 33 -0.25 -3.27 -7.62
C LEU A 33 0.06 -4.69 -7.14
N LEU A 34 0.20 -4.79 -5.82
CA LEU A 34 0.31 -6.05 -5.11
C LEU A 34 -0.98 -6.26 -4.33
N ASP A 35 -1.42 -7.49 -4.22
CA ASP A 35 -2.31 -7.91 -3.17
C ASP A 35 -1.55 -8.81 -2.20
N PHE A 36 -2.00 -8.82 -0.95
CA PHE A 36 -1.42 -9.69 0.08
C PHE A 36 -2.48 -10.08 1.10
N SER A 37 -2.22 -11.15 1.83
CA SER A 37 -3.11 -11.72 2.84
C SER A 37 -2.32 -12.47 3.91
N ALA A 38 -3.01 -13.17 4.82
CA ALA A 38 -2.38 -14.28 5.53
C ALA A 38 -1.87 -15.34 4.56
N PHE A 39 -0.75 -15.95 4.94
CA PHE A 39 -0.13 -17.10 4.29
C PHE A 39 -0.97 -18.36 4.57
N SER A 40 -2.22 -18.37 4.08
CA SER A 40 -3.17 -19.45 4.31
C SER A 40 -4.12 -19.59 3.12
N GLN A 41 -4.59 -20.82 2.89
CA GLN A 41 -5.61 -21.14 1.88
C GLN A 41 -5.24 -20.77 0.42
N GLY A 42 -3.95 -20.84 0.07
CA GLY A 42 -3.50 -20.60 -1.32
C GLY A 42 -3.49 -19.13 -1.73
N ARG A 43 -3.59 -18.20 -0.76
CA ARG A 43 -3.43 -16.75 -0.98
C ARG A 43 -2.03 -16.33 -0.52
N TYR A 44 -1.34 -15.57 -1.37
CA TYR A 44 0.04 -15.13 -1.17
C TYR A 44 0.18 -13.67 -1.59
N THR A 45 1.35 -13.07 -1.31
CA THR A 45 1.70 -11.77 -1.88
C THR A 45 1.90 -11.93 -3.40
N GLU A 46 1.00 -11.39 -4.22
CA GLU A 46 1.06 -11.53 -5.67
C GLU A 46 1.08 -10.18 -6.39
N VAL A 47 1.68 -10.18 -7.58
CA VAL A 47 1.64 -9.01 -8.48
C VAL A 47 0.38 -9.10 -9.31
N VAL A 48 -0.62 -8.29 -8.96
CA VAL A 48 -1.90 -8.22 -9.68
C VAL A 48 -1.72 -7.53 -11.03
N THR A 49 -1.03 -6.39 -11.05
CA THR A 49 -0.71 -5.67 -12.29
C THR A 49 0.52 -4.79 -12.12
N ARG A 50 1.21 -4.51 -13.23
CA ARG A 50 2.33 -3.58 -13.28
C ARG A 50 2.38 -2.90 -14.64
N GLY A 51 2.97 -1.71 -14.68
CA GLY A 51 3.17 -0.98 -15.93
C GLY A 51 4.20 0.12 -15.79
N VAL A 52 4.64 0.61 -16.94
CA VAL A 52 5.52 1.77 -17.09
C VAL A 52 4.80 2.79 -17.96
N ILE A 53 4.84 4.05 -17.54
CA ILE A 53 4.37 5.19 -18.32
C ILE A 53 5.62 5.86 -18.85
N GLU A 54 5.70 5.97 -20.17
CA GLU A 54 6.88 6.53 -20.82
C GLU A 54 7.06 8.00 -20.43
N SER A 55 8.29 8.48 -20.56
CA SER A 55 8.58 9.91 -20.39
C SER A 55 8.20 10.65 -21.68
N PRO A 56 7.67 11.88 -21.59
CA PRO A 56 7.49 12.71 -22.77
C PRO A 56 8.85 13.04 -23.39
N ILE A 57 8.87 13.28 -24.70
CA ILE A 57 10.06 13.79 -25.38
C ILE A 57 10.42 15.17 -24.77
N PRO A 58 11.68 15.39 -24.36
CA PRO A 58 12.13 16.68 -23.85
C PRO A 58 11.84 17.81 -24.85
N GLU A 59 11.37 18.96 -24.36
CA GLU A 59 10.93 20.09 -25.20
C GLU A 59 11.95 20.48 -26.28
N LYS A 60 13.23 20.52 -25.91
CA LYS A 60 14.34 20.88 -26.79
C LYS A 60 14.51 19.97 -28.01
N LEU A 61 14.00 18.75 -27.96
CA LEU A 61 14.10 17.78 -29.06
C LEU A 61 12.83 17.77 -29.93
N ARG A 62 11.79 18.50 -29.53
CA ARG A 62 10.50 18.48 -30.23
C ARG A 62 10.55 19.32 -31.51
N ASP A 63 11.29 20.43 -31.52
CA ASP A 63 11.42 21.31 -32.69
C ASP A 63 12.05 20.62 -33.91
N ASP A 64 12.82 19.56 -33.69
CA ASP A 64 13.46 18.74 -34.75
C ASP A 64 12.54 17.63 -35.29
N ILE A 65 11.32 17.51 -34.77
CA ILE A 65 10.38 16.44 -35.13
C ILE A 65 9.21 17.02 -35.91
N SER A 66 8.81 16.34 -36.99
CA SER A 66 7.65 16.75 -37.77
C SER A 66 6.39 16.86 -36.89
N GLU A 67 5.61 17.93 -37.08
CA GLU A 67 4.40 18.19 -36.30
C GLU A 67 3.41 17.01 -36.34
N ARG A 68 3.28 16.33 -37.49
CA ARG A 68 2.43 15.14 -37.63
C ARG A 68 2.88 14.02 -36.68
N ALA A 69 4.18 13.74 -36.63
CA ALA A 69 4.72 12.69 -35.77
C ALA A 69 4.56 13.05 -34.28
N LEU A 70 4.79 14.32 -33.91
CA LEU A 70 4.56 14.80 -32.54
C LEU A 70 3.10 14.64 -32.12
N ARG A 71 2.15 15.04 -32.95
CA ARG A 71 0.71 14.88 -32.66
C ARG A 71 0.33 13.42 -32.44
N THR A 72 0.86 12.49 -33.25
CA THR A 72 0.64 11.06 -33.06
C THR A 72 1.27 10.54 -31.76
N PHE A 73 2.49 10.97 -31.46
CA PHE A 73 3.18 10.61 -30.21
C PHE A 73 2.41 11.10 -28.97
N ASP A 74 2.01 12.37 -28.95
CA ASP A 74 1.28 12.96 -27.80
C ASP A 74 -0.08 12.29 -27.59
N ALA A 75 -0.78 11.95 -28.68
CA ALA A 75 -2.02 11.17 -28.60
C ALA A 75 -1.78 9.77 -28.00
N CYS A 76 -0.67 9.12 -28.39
CA CYS A 76 -0.27 7.83 -27.82
C CYS A 76 0.05 7.95 -26.32
N MET A 77 0.83 8.96 -25.91
CA MET A 77 1.17 9.23 -24.51
C MET A 77 -0.07 9.48 -23.63
N THR A 78 -1.00 10.28 -24.15
CA THR A 78 -2.29 10.55 -23.49
C THR A 78 -3.10 9.25 -23.34
N GLY A 79 -3.17 8.46 -24.42
CA GLY A 79 -3.84 7.16 -24.43
C GLY A 79 -3.22 6.17 -23.45
N GLN A 80 -1.89 6.09 -23.38
CA GLN A 80 -1.15 5.21 -22.46
C GLN A 80 -1.49 5.55 -21.01
N SER A 81 -1.45 6.83 -20.65
CA SER A 81 -1.76 7.30 -19.29
C SER A 81 -3.21 6.98 -18.91
N ALA A 82 -4.16 7.22 -19.82
CA ALA A 82 -5.56 6.90 -19.60
C ALA A 82 -5.82 5.40 -19.46
N PHE A 83 -5.18 4.58 -20.30
CA PHE A 83 -5.27 3.13 -20.25
C PHE A 83 -4.68 2.57 -18.95
N ALA A 84 -3.50 3.05 -18.54
CA ALA A 84 -2.87 2.63 -17.30
C ALA A 84 -3.71 2.99 -16.07
N ARG A 85 -4.25 4.21 -16.02
CA ARG A 85 -5.17 4.63 -14.96
C ARG A 85 -6.40 3.74 -14.90
N LYS A 86 -7.05 3.49 -16.04
CA LYS A 86 -8.22 2.60 -16.10
C LYS A 86 -7.88 1.19 -15.61
N SER A 87 -6.79 0.61 -16.13
CA SER A 87 -6.35 -0.74 -15.79
C SER A 87 -6.02 -0.89 -14.30
N LEU A 88 -5.29 0.08 -13.74
CA LEU A 88 -4.96 0.08 -12.31
C LEU A 88 -6.23 0.22 -11.45
N LEU A 89 -7.15 1.12 -11.80
CA LEU A 89 -8.41 1.30 -11.05
C LEU A 89 -9.29 0.04 -11.12
N THR A 90 -9.37 -0.62 -12.27
CA THR A 90 -10.08 -1.90 -12.41
C THR A 90 -9.46 -2.97 -11.53
N ALA A 91 -8.13 -3.08 -11.52
CA ALA A 91 -7.42 -4.05 -10.69
C ALA A 91 -7.59 -3.76 -9.20
N VAL A 92 -7.52 -2.50 -8.78
CA VAL A 92 -7.80 -2.09 -7.38
C VAL A 92 -9.21 -2.49 -6.96
N ALA A 93 -10.21 -2.20 -7.78
CA ALA A 93 -11.60 -2.56 -7.49
C ALA A 93 -11.79 -4.09 -7.41
N GLN A 94 -11.09 -4.86 -8.24
CA GLN A 94 -11.11 -6.33 -8.20
C GLN A 94 -10.49 -6.88 -6.90
N VAL A 95 -9.36 -6.33 -6.46
CA VAL A 95 -8.73 -6.76 -5.21
C VAL A 95 -9.63 -6.41 -4.01
N GLN A 96 -10.22 -5.21 -4.01
CA GLN A 96 -11.13 -4.77 -2.95
C GLN A 96 -12.41 -5.60 -2.89
N SER A 97 -12.96 -6.05 -4.03
CA SER A 97 -14.17 -6.89 -4.03
C SER A 97 -13.90 -8.33 -3.57
N ALA A 98 -12.65 -8.80 -3.66
CA ALA A 98 -12.20 -10.10 -3.17
C ALA A 98 -11.79 -10.09 -1.69
N ALA A 99 -11.75 -8.91 -1.05
CA ALA A 99 -11.36 -8.76 0.34
C ALA A 99 -12.42 -9.35 1.27
N THR A 100 -11.98 -10.05 2.32
CA THR A 100 -12.87 -10.68 3.29
C THR A 100 -12.25 -10.66 4.68
N ASN A 101 -13.13 -10.48 5.69
CA ASN A 101 -12.76 -10.59 7.10
C ASN A 101 -12.74 -12.05 7.60
N ASP A 102 -13.10 -13.02 6.76
CA ASP A 102 -13.18 -14.44 7.15
C ASP A 102 -11.80 -15.11 7.23
N LEU A 103 -10.74 -14.40 6.83
CA LEU A 103 -9.36 -14.87 6.93
C LEU A 103 -8.93 -14.79 8.41
N ALA A 104 -8.75 -15.94 9.05
CA ALA A 104 -8.44 -16.04 10.48
C ALA A 104 -7.09 -15.40 10.88
N ARG A 105 -6.23 -15.06 9.93
CA ARG A 105 -4.88 -14.50 10.14
C ARG A 105 -4.58 -13.37 9.16
N SER A 106 -3.64 -12.51 9.54
CA SER A 106 -3.09 -11.42 8.74
C SER A 106 -1.57 -11.44 8.96
N ASP A 107 -0.83 -12.07 8.05
CA ASP A 107 0.63 -12.19 8.13
C ASP A 107 1.30 -10.95 7.49
N ILE A 108 0.94 -9.75 7.98
CA ILE A 108 1.34 -8.46 7.42
C ILE A 108 2.86 -8.30 7.47
N LEU A 109 3.52 -8.70 8.56
CA LEU A 109 4.98 -8.62 8.68
C LEU A 109 5.72 -9.44 7.61
N ALA A 110 5.22 -10.64 7.30
CA ALA A 110 5.80 -11.48 6.25
C ALA A 110 5.53 -10.88 4.86
N ALA A 111 4.29 -10.44 4.61
CA ALA A 111 3.95 -9.76 3.36
C ALA A 111 4.81 -8.51 3.13
N LEU A 112 5.00 -7.67 4.15
CA LEU A 112 5.83 -6.48 4.06
C LEU A 112 7.30 -6.79 3.78
N LYS A 113 7.82 -7.90 4.31
CA LYS A 113 9.16 -8.37 3.94
C LYS A 113 9.24 -8.69 2.44
N ASP A 114 8.31 -9.47 1.91
CA ASP A 114 8.27 -9.83 0.48
C ASP A 114 8.09 -8.61 -0.43
N ILE A 115 7.20 -7.68 -0.02
CA ILE A 115 6.98 -6.42 -0.72
C ILE A 115 8.26 -5.58 -0.70
N SER A 116 8.98 -5.53 0.42
CA SER A 116 10.22 -4.76 0.55
C SER A 116 11.28 -5.22 -0.45
N ASP A 117 11.42 -6.53 -0.69
CA ASP A 117 12.36 -7.07 -1.66
C ASP A 117 12.03 -6.61 -3.09
N LYS A 118 10.74 -6.52 -3.43
CA LYS A 118 10.28 -5.97 -4.73
C LYS A 118 10.55 -4.47 -4.83
N VAL A 119 10.32 -3.71 -3.76
CA VAL A 119 10.58 -2.27 -3.74
C VAL A 119 12.07 -1.99 -3.89
N ARG A 120 12.92 -2.73 -3.17
CA ARG A 120 14.39 -2.61 -3.21
C ARG A 120 14.97 -2.92 -4.58
N ALA A 121 14.41 -3.91 -5.28
CA ALA A 121 14.82 -4.29 -6.62
C ALA A 121 14.48 -3.24 -7.70
N SER A 122 13.61 -2.26 -7.40
CA SER A 122 13.29 -1.19 -8.33
C SER A 122 14.48 -0.28 -8.57
N SER A 123 14.80 0.03 -9.83
CA SER A 123 15.82 1.02 -10.18
C SER A 123 15.34 2.47 -10.07
N ALA A 124 14.06 2.70 -9.71
CA ALA A 124 13.51 4.04 -9.58
C ALA A 124 14.24 4.83 -8.48
N PRO A 125 14.65 6.08 -8.74
CA PRO A 125 15.36 6.91 -7.76
C PRO A 125 14.45 7.40 -6.62
N ASP A 126 13.15 7.51 -6.88
CA ASP A 126 12.13 7.77 -5.86
C ASP A 126 11.14 6.61 -5.82
N ARG A 127 10.88 6.11 -4.61
CA ARG A 127 10.08 4.91 -4.37
C ARG A 127 8.98 5.24 -3.38
N VAL A 128 7.73 5.07 -3.81
CA VAL A 128 6.55 5.33 -2.98
C VAL A 128 5.79 4.04 -2.77
N VAL A 129 5.60 3.67 -1.51
CA VAL A 129 4.80 2.52 -1.09
C VAL A 129 3.52 3.03 -0.45
N PHE A 130 2.41 2.86 -1.15
CA PHE A 130 1.08 3.06 -0.59
C PHE A 130 0.51 1.70 -0.16
N LEU A 131 0.20 1.57 1.14
CA LEU A 131 -0.34 0.38 1.77
C LEU A 131 -1.80 0.65 2.16
N ALA A 132 -2.72 -0.18 1.67
CA ALA A 132 -4.10 -0.21 2.14
C ALA A 132 -4.27 -1.45 3.02
N SER A 133 -4.29 -1.29 4.34
CA SER A 133 -4.38 -2.37 5.33
C SER A 133 -4.84 -1.82 6.69
N ASP A 134 -5.48 -2.66 7.49
CA ASP A 134 -5.74 -2.38 8.90
C ASP A 134 -4.48 -2.32 9.75
N MET A 135 -3.35 -2.83 9.24
CA MET A 135 -2.07 -2.91 9.92
C MET A 135 -2.16 -3.65 11.27
N LEU A 136 -3.15 -4.53 11.43
CA LEU A 136 -3.36 -5.37 12.60
C LEU A 136 -2.73 -6.73 12.33
N GLU A 137 -1.44 -6.86 12.60
CA GLU A 137 -0.71 -8.12 12.50
C GLU A 137 -1.43 -9.21 13.30
N ASN A 138 -1.59 -10.38 12.70
CA ASN A 138 -2.06 -11.58 13.39
C ASN A 138 -1.50 -12.84 12.74
N SER A 139 -0.29 -13.15 13.16
CA SER A 139 0.48 -14.31 12.74
C SER A 139 0.85 -15.19 13.93
N SER A 140 1.67 -16.19 13.66
CA SER A 140 2.35 -16.96 14.70
C SER A 140 3.44 -16.16 15.44
N VAL A 141 3.91 -15.04 14.89
CA VAL A 141 4.99 -14.22 15.46
C VAL A 141 4.45 -13.14 16.40
N SER A 142 3.37 -12.48 16.00
CA SER A 142 2.75 -11.42 16.77
C SER A 142 1.25 -11.34 16.49
N SER A 143 0.52 -10.72 17.42
CA SER A 143 -0.90 -10.43 17.25
C SER A 143 -1.25 -9.08 17.88
N PHE A 144 -1.83 -8.19 17.09
CA PHE A 144 -2.25 -6.83 17.46
C PHE A 144 -3.75 -6.73 17.69
N TYR A 145 -4.46 -7.86 17.68
CA TYR A 145 -5.86 -7.92 18.06
C TYR A 145 -6.07 -8.95 19.18
N ALA A 146 -7.09 -8.73 20.00
CA ALA A 146 -7.58 -9.69 20.97
C ALA A 146 -9.07 -9.43 21.21
N HIS A 147 -9.89 -10.49 21.33
CA HIS A 147 -11.33 -10.37 21.62
C HIS A 147 -12.08 -9.40 20.68
N ASN A 148 -11.78 -9.42 19.37
CA ASN A 148 -12.33 -8.50 18.36
C ASN A 148 -12.06 -7.01 18.64
N THR A 149 -10.97 -6.70 19.35
CA THR A 149 -10.49 -5.34 19.60
C THR A 149 -9.02 -5.21 19.26
N VAL A 150 -8.57 -4.00 18.97
CA VAL A 150 -7.13 -3.72 18.85
C VAL A 150 -6.50 -3.87 20.22
N ARG A 151 -5.49 -4.73 20.33
CA ARG A 151 -4.75 -4.95 21.58
C ARG A 151 -3.83 -3.77 21.83
N HIS A 152 -3.78 -3.29 23.07
CA HIS A 152 -2.72 -2.40 23.50
C HIS A 152 -1.37 -3.15 23.47
N ILE A 153 -0.50 -2.79 22.53
CA ILE A 153 0.80 -3.44 22.32
C ILE A 153 1.93 -2.63 22.94
N ASP A 154 3.02 -3.31 23.30
CA ASP A 154 4.31 -2.66 23.58
C ASP A 154 5.14 -2.64 22.28
N PRO A 155 5.33 -1.47 21.64
CA PRO A 155 6.05 -1.39 20.37
C PRO A 155 7.47 -1.96 20.41
N ALA A 156 8.19 -1.80 21.53
CA ALA A 156 9.55 -2.29 21.65
C ALA A 156 9.60 -3.82 21.78
N ALA A 157 8.66 -4.40 22.54
CA ALA A 157 8.53 -5.84 22.66
C ALA A 157 8.14 -6.49 21.32
N GLU A 158 7.18 -5.91 20.60
CA GLU A 158 6.76 -6.42 19.29
C GLU A 158 7.86 -6.29 18.24
N MET A 159 8.63 -5.20 18.26
CA MET A 159 9.79 -5.05 17.37
C MET A 159 10.86 -6.11 17.62
N LYS A 160 11.08 -6.52 18.88
CA LYS A 160 12.01 -7.63 19.19
C LYS A 160 11.55 -8.95 18.57
N LYS A 161 10.24 -9.23 18.57
CA LYS A 161 9.69 -10.44 17.93
C LYS A 161 9.89 -10.41 16.42
N ALA A 162 9.55 -9.29 15.77
CA ALA A 162 9.74 -9.12 14.32
C ALA A 162 11.22 -9.29 13.91
N ASN A 163 12.14 -8.75 14.71
CA ASN A 163 13.58 -8.93 14.53
C ASN A 163 14.02 -10.39 14.68
N ALA A 164 13.63 -11.04 15.79
CA ALA A 164 14.00 -12.43 16.05
C ALA A 164 13.48 -13.39 14.98
N ALA A 165 12.32 -13.08 14.39
CA ALA A 165 11.72 -13.83 13.29
C ALA A 165 12.30 -13.49 11.90
N GLY A 166 13.22 -12.51 11.79
CA GLY A 166 13.80 -12.10 10.49
C GLY A 166 12.81 -11.39 9.56
N LEU A 167 11.73 -10.82 10.11
CA LEU A 167 10.63 -10.19 9.36
C LEU A 167 10.81 -8.69 9.12
N ILE A 168 11.99 -8.15 9.43
CA ILE A 168 12.38 -6.80 9.03
C ILE A 168 12.86 -6.86 7.57
N GLY A 169 12.18 -6.11 6.70
CA GLY A 169 12.51 -5.98 5.28
C GLY A 169 13.52 -4.85 5.01
N ASP A 170 13.82 -4.59 3.74
CA ASP A 170 14.57 -3.39 3.31
C ASP A 170 13.82 -2.74 2.15
N PHE A 171 13.21 -1.59 2.38
CA PHE A 171 12.45 -0.84 1.38
C PHE A 171 13.31 0.11 0.54
N GLY A 172 14.63 0.11 0.72
CA GLY A 172 15.55 0.89 -0.11
C GLY A 172 15.31 2.40 -0.08
N GLY A 173 15.00 2.97 1.09
CA GLY A 173 14.73 4.39 1.28
C GLY A 173 13.33 4.85 0.88
N ALA A 174 12.39 3.93 0.65
CA ALA A 174 11.05 4.30 0.18
C ALA A 174 10.26 5.16 1.17
N ARG A 175 9.37 5.98 0.61
CA ARG A 175 8.37 6.76 1.36
C ARG A 175 7.11 5.90 1.48
N VAL A 176 6.65 5.68 2.71
CA VAL A 176 5.52 4.79 3.01
C VAL A 176 4.31 5.61 3.47
N TYR A 177 3.16 5.30 2.91
CA TYR A 177 1.86 5.86 3.28
C TYR A 177 0.92 4.70 3.59
N VAL A 178 0.27 4.75 4.74
CA VAL A 178 -0.67 3.71 5.19
C VAL A 178 -2.07 4.29 5.22
N LEU A 179 -3.04 3.58 4.67
CA LEU A 179 -4.47 3.86 4.79
C LEU A 179 -5.18 2.63 5.34
N GLY A 180 -6.10 2.85 6.28
CA GLY A 180 -6.94 1.81 6.85
C GLY A 180 -6.55 1.40 8.26
N ALA A 181 -5.50 1.98 8.84
CA ALA A 181 -4.94 1.48 10.09
C ALA A 181 -5.96 1.46 11.23
N GLY A 182 -5.97 0.35 11.97
CA GLY A 182 -6.85 0.10 13.10
C GLY A 182 -8.30 -0.20 12.75
N LEU A 183 -8.62 -0.49 11.48
CA LEU A 183 -9.93 -1.04 11.11
C LEU A 183 -10.13 -2.43 11.75
N LEU A 184 -11.29 -2.67 12.34
CA LEU A 184 -11.66 -3.98 12.87
C LEU A 184 -12.68 -4.67 11.95
N SER A 185 -12.65 -6.00 11.95
CA SER A 185 -13.62 -6.84 11.27
C SER A 185 -15.05 -6.49 11.75
N GLY A 186 -15.83 -5.84 10.89
CA GLY A 186 -17.17 -5.37 11.23
C GLY A 186 -17.31 -3.87 11.48
N ASP A 187 -16.26 -3.06 11.32
CA ASP A 187 -16.36 -1.58 11.31
C ASP A 187 -17.33 -1.09 10.22
N ALA A 188 -17.45 -1.82 9.11
CA ALA A 188 -18.48 -1.58 8.09
C ALA A 188 -19.93 -1.75 8.61
N LYS A 189 -20.12 -2.40 9.77
CA LYS A 189 -21.42 -2.75 10.36
C LYS A 189 -21.67 -2.12 11.75
N VAL A 190 -20.64 -1.65 12.46
CA VAL A 190 -20.76 -1.09 13.82
C VAL A 190 -20.46 0.41 13.82
N LYS A 191 -21.49 1.23 14.06
CA LYS A 191 -21.39 2.70 14.01
C LYS A 191 -20.52 3.34 15.11
N ASN A 192 -20.11 2.59 16.13
CA ASN A 192 -19.46 3.11 17.35
C ASN A 192 -18.24 2.27 17.80
N ALA A 193 -17.41 1.76 16.89
CA ALA A 193 -16.14 1.16 17.28
C ALA A 193 -15.19 2.24 17.82
N TYR A 194 -15.24 2.47 19.14
CA TYR A 194 -14.32 3.39 19.80
C TYR A 194 -12.92 2.78 19.80
N ARG A 195 -11.96 3.52 19.21
CA ARG A 195 -10.55 3.14 19.20
C ARG A 195 -9.85 3.94 20.28
N ASP A 196 -9.34 3.24 21.27
CA ASP A 196 -8.54 3.86 22.32
C ASP A 196 -7.34 4.61 21.69
N PRO A 197 -7.23 5.94 21.89
CA PRO A 197 -6.16 6.74 21.29
C PRO A 197 -4.76 6.27 21.70
N GLN A 198 -4.59 5.73 22.91
CA GLN A 198 -3.30 5.21 23.36
C GLN A 198 -2.90 3.97 22.57
N THR A 199 -3.86 3.08 22.34
CA THR A 199 -3.68 1.88 21.51
C THR A 199 -3.35 2.23 20.05
N LEU A 200 -4.03 3.20 19.44
CA LEU A 200 -3.68 3.67 18.10
C LEU A 200 -2.30 4.35 18.05
N THR A 201 -1.91 5.05 19.12
CA THR A 201 -0.59 5.65 19.23
C THR A 201 0.49 4.58 19.31
N ALA A 202 0.29 3.53 20.12
CA ALA A 202 1.20 2.39 20.20
C ALA A 202 1.31 1.66 18.85
N LEU A 203 0.18 1.43 18.17
CA LEU A 203 0.17 0.84 16.83
C LEU A 203 0.99 1.66 15.83
N LYS A 204 0.75 2.97 15.76
CA LYS A 204 1.51 3.89 14.92
C LYS A 204 2.99 3.89 15.27
N GLN A 205 3.33 3.87 16.56
CA GLN A 205 4.72 3.85 17.03
C GLN A 205 5.43 2.57 16.59
N PHE A 206 4.78 1.40 16.72
CA PHE A 206 5.31 0.14 16.23
C PHE A 206 5.63 0.22 14.73
N TRP A 207 4.66 0.63 13.90
CA TRP A 207 4.87 0.69 12.44
C TRP A 207 5.89 1.74 12.03
N THR A 208 5.98 2.85 12.78
CA THR A 208 7.04 3.85 12.58
C THR A 208 8.43 3.22 12.79
N LEU A 209 8.61 2.48 13.89
CA LEU A 209 9.85 1.78 14.19
C LEU A 209 10.16 0.68 13.15
N TYR A 210 9.14 -0.08 12.74
CA TYR A 210 9.27 -1.12 11.72
C TYR A 210 9.78 -0.54 10.40
N PHE A 211 9.14 0.52 9.88
CA PHE A 211 9.56 1.13 8.63
C PHE A 211 10.92 1.81 8.74
N GLN A 212 11.22 2.45 9.87
CA GLN A 212 12.55 3.03 10.10
C GLN A 212 13.65 1.96 10.06
N GLN A 213 13.45 0.84 10.74
CA GLN A 213 14.40 -0.26 10.74
C GLN A 213 14.48 -0.97 9.38
N SER A 214 13.38 -0.92 8.61
CA SER A 214 13.29 -1.48 7.27
C SER A 214 13.77 -0.52 6.18
N ASN A 215 14.61 0.48 6.51
CA ASN A 215 15.13 1.48 5.58
C ASN A 215 14.02 2.17 4.77
N ALA A 216 12.96 2.61 5.45
CA ALA A 216 11.85 3.36 4.88
C ALA A 216 11.46 4.52 5.79
N LYS A 217 10.72 5.48 5.25
CA LYS A 217 10.16 6.59 6.03
C LYS A 217 8.64 6.57 5.95
N LEU A 218 8.00 6.31 7.08
CA LEU A 218 6.55 6.44 7.22
C LEU A 218 6.17 7.93 7.18
N GLN A 219 5.61 8.37 6.06
CA GLN A 219 5.20 9.77 5.85
C GLN A 219 3.86 10.04 6.51
N GLU A 220 2.92 9.10 6.36
CA GLU A 220 1.59 9.23 6.93
C GLU A 220 1.02 7.88 7.34
N PHE A 221 0.31 7.89 8.47
CA PHE A 221 -0.35 6.72 9.03
C PHE A 221 -1.84 7.04 9.21
N GLY A 222 -2.60 6.78 8.15
CA GLY A 222 -4.02 7.04 8.07
C GLY A 222 -4.82 6.02 8.88
N ALA A 223 -5.27 6.44 10.05
CA ALA A 223 -6.02 5.63 11.01
C ALA A 223 -7.46 6.17 11.18
N PRO A 224 -8.40 5.92 10.24
CA PRO A 224 -8.26 5.04 9.07
C PRO A 224 -8.00 5.75 7.73
N ALA A 225 -8.23 7.06 7.62
CA ALA A 225 -8.08 7.79 6.36
C ALA A 225 -6.77 8.59 6.32
N LEU A 226 -6.23 8.81 5.12
CA LEU A 226 -5.21 9.82 4.93
C LEU A 226 -5.83 11.21 5.03
N LEU A 227 -5.12 12.15 5.65
CA LEU A 227 -5.44 13.57 5.72
C LEU A 227 -4.81 14.32 4.54
N ASN A 228 -3.68 13.85 4.02
CA ASN A 228 -3.01 14.47 2.87
C ASN A 228 -2.96 13.53 1.67
N PRO A 229 -2.99 14.07 0.43
CA PRO A 229 -2.67 13.29 -0.76
C PRO A 229 -1.26 12.71 -0.69
N VAL A 230 -1.07 11.51 -1.25
CA VAL A 230 0.26 10.93 -1.42
C VAL A 230 1.08 11.78 -2.39
N ALA A 231 2.30 12.12 -1.99
CA ALA A 231 3.25 12.81 -2.86
C ALA A 231 3.98 11.79 -3.75
N TYR A 232 3.94 11.98 -5.07
CA TYR A 232 4.61 11.17 -6.08
C TYR A 232 5.57 12.01 -6.91
#